data_AF-A0A1V5EB33-F1
#
_entry.id   AF-A0A1V5EB33-F1
#
_cell.length_a   1.000
_cell.length_b   1.000
_cell.length_c   1.000
_cell.angle_alpha   90.00
_cell.angle_beta   90.00
_cell.angle_gamma   90.00
#
_symmetry.space_group_name_H-M   'P 1'
#
loop_
_entity.id
_entity.type
_entity.pdbx_description
1 polymer ?
#
loop_
_entity_poly.entity_id
_entity_poly.type
_entity_poly.pdbx_seq_one_letter_code
_entity_poly.pdbx_strand_id
1 'polypeptide(L)' 'MNAGDRFGVILFPSVSHALTAEKILKKEGLSFKLIPLPKHISSDCGICIRCPASSMEKIVQVLAGRVETTGTCLLE' A
#
# COMPACT_ATOMS: atom_id res chain seq x y z
N MET A 1 12.93 -14.54 20.27
CA MET A 1 12.96 -13.18 19.69
C MET A 1 11.75 -13.04 18.76
N ASN A 2 10.70 -12.32 19.14
CA ASN A 2 9.56 -12.03 18.25
C ASN A 2 9.54 -10.53 18.01
N ALA A 3 10.42 -10.06 17.11
CA ALA A 3 10.35 -8.68 16.65
C ALA A 3 9.07 -8.58 15.81
N GLY A 4 8.08 -7.86 16.31
CA GLY A 4 6.84 -7.57 15.61
C GLY A 4 7.13 -7.01 14.24
N ASP A 5 6.79 -7.78 13.21
CA ASP A 5 6.92 -7.34 11.82
C ASP A 5 5.79 -6.34 11.59
N ARG A 6 6.09 -5.06 11.82
CA ARG A 6 5.15 -3.97 11.62
C ARG A 6 4.89 -3.85 10.13
N PHE A 7 3.63 -3.98 9.73
CA PHE A 7 3.23 -3.86 8.33
C PHE A 7 2.37 -2.62 8.13
N GLY A 8 2.66 -1.87 7.08
CA GLY A 8 1.81 -0.82 6.56
C GLY A 8 0.82 -1.35 5.53
N VAL A 9 -0.42 -0.92 5.61
CA VAL A 9 -1.43 -1.10 4.56
C VAL A 9 -1.84 0.26 4.03
N ILE A 10 -1.79 0.40 2.71
CA ILE A 10 -2.15 1.62 1.99
C ILE A 10 -3.42 1.36 1.22
N LEU A 11 -4.43 2.16 1.54
CA LEU A 11 -5.73 2.18 0.88
C LEU A 11 -5.70 3.20 -0.24
N PHE A 12 -6.23 2.80 -1.38
CA PHE A 12 -6.36 3.66 -2.55
C PHE A 12 -7.85 3.97 -2.79
N PRO A 13 -8.16 5.13 -3.39
CA PRO A 13 -9.54 5.45 -3.72
C PRO A 13 -10.05 4.67 -4.93
N SER A 14 -9.16 4.17 -5.79
CA SER A 14 -9.54 3.35 -6.95
C SER A 14 -8.43 2.39 -7.37
N VAL A 15 -8.80 1.35 -8.12
CA VAL A 15 -7.85 0.35 -8.66
C VAL A 15 -6.78 1.00 -9.53
N SER A 16 -7.12 2.01 -10.32
CA SER A 16 -6.18 2.75 -11.17
C SER A 16 -5.02 3.38 -10.37
N HIS A 17 -5.32 3.92 -9.19
CA HIS A 17 -4.31 4.50 -8.29
C HIS A 17 -3.40 3.42 -7.73
N ALA A 18 -3.96 2.29 -7.28
CA ALA A 18 -3.18 1.16 -6.79
C ALA A 18 -2.28 0.53 -7.87
N LEU A 19 -2.77 0.40 -9.11
CA LEU A 19 -1.97 -0.08 -10.24
C LEU A 19 -0.84 0.89 -10.60
N THR A 20 -1.10 2.19 -10.51
CA THR A 20 -0.08 3.23 -10.76
C THR A 20 0.98 3.19 -9.66
N ALA A 21 0.57 3.12 -8.40
CA ALA A 21 1.45 2.95 -7.26
C ALA A 21 2.30 1.68 -7.43
N GLU A 22 1.70 0.53 -7.73
CA GLU A 22 2.40 -0.72 -8.01
C GLU A 22 3.50 -0.53 -9.07
N LYS A 23 3.19 0.08 -10.21
CA LYS A 23 4.18 0.29 -11.27
C LYS A 23 5.36 1.14 -10.80
N ILE A 24 5.10 2.18 -10.03
CA ILE A 24 6.15 3.06 -9.48
C ILE A 24 6.99 2.29 -8.46
N LEU A 25 6.36 1.58 -7.53
CA LEU A 25 7.05 0.80 -6.50
C LEU A 25 7.88 -0.34 -7.09
N LYS A 26 7.38 -0.98 -8.15
CA LYS A 26 8.09 -2.03 -8.89
C LYS A 26 9.30 -1.46 -9.63
N LYS A 27 9.23 -0.23 -10.15
CA LYS A 27 10.38 0.48 -10.75
C LYS A 27 11.44 0.82 -9.71
N GLU A 28 11.04 1.20 -8.50
CA GLU A 28 11.96 1.48 -7.40
C GLU A 28 12.55 0.21 -6.75
N GLY A 29 12.07 -0.97 -7.12
CA GLY A 29 12.52 -2.25 -6.54
C GLY A 29 12.08 -2.44 -5.09
N LEU A 30 11.00 -1.79 -4.66
CA LEU A 30 10.51 -1.89 -3.29
C LEU A 30 9.72 -3.18 -3.08
N SER A 31 9.82 -3.76 -1.87
CA SER A 31 9.01 -4.92 -1.49
C SER A 31 7.63 -4.48 -1.03
N PHE A 32 6.63 -4.74 -1.87
CA PHE A 32 5.22 -4.54 -1.59
C PHE A 32 4.40 -5.73 -2.10
N LYS A 33 3.22 -5.94 -1.51
CA LYS A 33 2.25 -6.97 -1.90
C LYS A 33 0.91 -6.30 -2.15
N LEU A 34 0.44 -6.40 -3.37
CA LEU A 34 -0.89 -5.96 -3.72
C LEU A 34 -1.87 -7.11 -3.45
N ILE A 35 -2.85 -6.84 -2.59
CA ILE A 35 -3.86 -7.82 -2.17
C ILE A 35 -5.26 -7.26 -2.47
N PRO A 36 -6.12 -8.02 -3.15
CA PRO A 36 -7.50 -7.63 -3.34
C PRO A 36 -8.20 -7.62 -1.98
N LEU A 37 -8.91 -6.55 -1.64
CA LEU A 37 -9.78 -6.59 -0.46
C LEU A 37 -10.93 -7.55 -0.74
N PRO A 38 -11.27 -8.44 0.21
CA PRO A 38 -12.46 -9.26 0.08
C PRO A 38 -13.70 -8.35 -0.05
N LYS A 39 -14.58 -8.68 -1.00
CA LYS A 39 -15.79 -7.93 -1.40
C LYS A 39 -16.78 -7.60 -0.27
N HIS A 40 -16.55 -8.10 0.94
CA HIS A 40 -17.41 -7.87 2.10
C HIS A 40 -16.91 -6.75 3.03
N ILE A 41 -15.73 -6.15 2.77
CA ILE A 41 -15.11 -5.15 3.66
C ILE A 41 -15.06 -3.73 3.03
N SER A 42 -15.25 -3.56 1.72
CA SER A 42 -15.23 -2.23 1.08
C SER A 42 -16.15 -2.13 -0.13
N SER A 43 -16.94 -1.04 -0.20
CA SER A 43 -17.97 -0.83 -1.21
C SER A 43 -17.49 -0.29 -2.56
N ASP A 44 -16.24 0.20 -2.70
CA ASP A 44 -15.82 0.84 -3.97
C ASP A 44 -14.38 0.56 -4.42
N CYS A 45 -13.40 0.42 -3.51
CA CYS A 45 -12.02 0.13 -3.91
C CYS A 45 -11.55 -1.25 -3.41
N GLY A 46 -11.74 -2.28 -4.24
CA GLY A 46 -11.40 -3.67 -3.92
C GLY A 46 -9.91 -4.00 -3.86
N ILE A 47 -8.99 -3.04 -3.65
CA ILE A 47 -7.54 -3.29 -3.73
C ILE A 47 -6.71 -2.43 -2.75
N CYS A 48 -5.72 -3.06 -2.13
CA CYS A 48 -4.79 -2.44 -1.18
C CYS A 48 -3.36 -2.89 -1.44
N ILE A 49 -2.40 -2.06 -1.02
CA ILE A 49 -0.99 -2.44 -1.00
C ILE A 49 -0.56 -2.64 0.45
N ARG A 50 -0.06 -3.84 0.76
CA ARG A 50 0.62 -4.15 2.01
C ARG A 50 2.13 -4.08 1.81
N CYS A 51 2.82 -3.44 2.72
CA CYS A 51 4.26 -3.30 2.72
C CYS A 51 4.81 -3.42 4.16
N PRO A 52 6.09 -3.76 4.35
CA PRO A 52 6.71 -3.67 5.66
C PRO A 52 6.85 -2.20 6.06
N ALA A 53 6.74 -1.89 7.35
CA ALA A 53 6.87 -0.54 7.87
C ALA A 53 8.20 0.11 7.48
N SER A 54 9.29 -0.67 7.42
CA SER A 54 10.61 -0.20 6.96
C SER A 54 10.61 0.32 5.53
N SER A 55 9.71 -0.19 4.67
CA SER A 55 9.54 0.30 3.29
C SER A 55 8.42 1.33 3.17
N MET A 56 7.50 1.39 4.14
CA MET A 56 6.34 2.28 4.10
C MET A 56 6.75 3.74 3.97
N GLU A 57 7.76 4.18 4.72
CA GLU A 57 8.25 5.56 4.65
C GLU A 57 8.74 5.91 3.23
N LYS A 58 9.50 5.01 2.60
CA LYS A 58 9.98 5.15 1.24
C LYS A 58 8.86 5.09 0.21
N ILE A 59 7.87 4.22 0.41
CA ILE A 59 6.67 4.13 -0.43
C ILE A 59 5.89 5.45 -0.37
N VAL A 60 5.62 5.97 0.84
CA VAL A 60 4.91 7.24 1.01
C VAL A 60 5.67 8.37 0.33
N GLN A 61 6.99 8.45 0.46
CA GLN A 61 7.81 9.44 -0.24
C GLN A 61 7.74 9.31 -1.77
N VAL A 62 7.78 8.08 -2.29
CA VAL A 62 7.71 7.81 -3.73
C VAL A 62 6.31 8.11 -4.30
N LEU A 63 5.26 7.88 -3.51
CA LEU A 63 3.87 8.14 -3.89
C LEU A 63 3.48 9.60 -3.68
N ALA A 64 4.12 10.32 -2.76
CA ALA A 64 3.87 11.73 -2.49
C ALA A 64 4.02 12.56 -3.77
N GLY A 65 2.93 13.22 -4.17
CA GLY A 65 2.87 14.01 -5.40
C GLY A 65 2.67 13.21 -6.70
N ARG A 66 2.58 11.87 -6.63
CA ARG A 66 2.32 11.01 -7.81
C ARG A 66 0.98 10.27 -7.75
N VAL A 67 0.60 9.77 -6.58
CA VAL A 67 -0.61 8.96 -6.40
C VAL A 67 -1.33 9.38 -5.11
N GLU A 68 -2.64 9.60 -5.20
CA GLU A 68 -3.48 9.86 -4.05
C GLU A 68 -3.83 8.57 -3.30
N THR A 69 -3.66 8.59 -1.97
CA THR A 69 -3.98 7.48 -1.08
C THR A 69 -5.13 7.88 -0.17
N THR A 70 -6.15 7.03 -0.05
CA THR A 70 -7.31 7.27 0.84
C THR A 70 -6.91 7.22 2.30
N GLY A 71 -5.97 6.34 2.65
CA GLY A 71 -5.52 6.20 4.02
C GLY A 71 -4.32 5.27 4.11
N THR A 72 -3.53 5.45 5.15
CA THR A 72 -2.43 4.55 5.50
C THR A 72 -2.64 4.07 6.92
N CYS A 73 -2.53 2.76 7.11
CA CYS A 73 -2.70 2.12 8.41
C CYS A 73 -1.43 1.34 8.75
N LEU A 74 -0.85 1.64 9.91
CA LEU A 74 0.27 0.88 10.47
C LEU A 74 -0.29 -0.15 11.43
N LEU A 75 0.01 -1.42 11.17
CA LEU A 75 -0.30 -2.53 12.07
C LEU A 75 0.93 -2.79 12.94
N GLU A 76 0.73 -2.69 14.26
CA GLU A 76 1.73 -2.94 15.31
C GLU A 76 1.60 -4.30 15.98
#